data_AF-D8RMZ7-F1
#
_entry.id   AF-D8RMZ7-F1
#
_cell.length_a   1.000
_cell.length_b   1.000
_cell.length_c   1.000
_cell.angle_alpha   90.00
_cell.angle_beta   90.00
_cell.angle_gamma   90.00
#
_symmetry.space_group_name_H-M   'P 1'
#
loop_
_entity.id
_entity.type
_entity.pdbx_description
1 polymer ?
#
loop_
_entity_poly.entity_id
_entity_poly.type
_entity_poly.pdbx_seq_one_letter_code
_entity_poly.pdbx_strand_id
1 'polypeptide(L)' 'VFMDVCMPVLDGLEVTRRQQTLSRRLPIVAMTANALSGCEEQCVEYGMDSFVTKPITFRKLQNVLQVFLARRGQQSSP' A
#
# COMPACT_ATOMS: atom_id res chain seq x y z
N VAL A 1 -0.46 1.98 5.91
CA VAL A 1 -1.86 1.54 5.76
C VAL A 1 -1.85 0.36 4.82
N PHE A 2 -2.51 -0.75 5.17
CA PHE A 2 -2.73 -1.85 4.24
C PHE A 2 -4.14 -1.68 3.63
N MET A 3 -4.23 -1.59 2.31
CA MET A 3 -5.48 -1.31 1.58
C MET A 3 -5.89 -2.52 0.76
N ASP A 4 -7.09 -3.05 0.97
CA ASP A 4 -7.63 -4.11 0.09
C ASP A 4 -8.08 -3.50 -1.24
N VAL A 5 -7.52 -3.98 -2.35
CA VAL A 5 -7.86 -3.48 -3.70
C VAL A 5 -9.17 -4.10 -4.17
N CYS A 6 -9.41 -5.37 -3.85
CA CYS A 6 -10.60 -6.09 -4.29
C CYS A 6 -11.68 -6.02 -3.21
N MET A 7 -12.48 -4.96 -3.22
CA MET A 7 -13.64 -4.81 -2.34
C MET A 7 -14.94 -4.78 -3.16
N PRO A 8 -16.03 -5.41 -2.68
CA PRO A 8 -17.26 -5.57 -3.46
C PRO A 8 -18.08 -4.29 -3.65
N VAL A 9 -17.87 -3.26 -2.82
CA VAL A 9 -18.73 -2.06 -2.77
C VAL A 9 -17.96 -0.77 -3.00
N LEU A 10 -16.65 -0.74 -2.69
CA LEU A 10 -15.84 0.46 -2.71
C LEU A 10 -14.53 0.17 -3.43
N ASP A 11 -14.11 1.02 -4.36
CA ASP A 11 -12.83 0.85 -5.04
C ASP A 11 -11.68 1.34 -4.14
N GLY A 12 -10.81 0.41 -3.70
CA GLY A 12 -9.65 0.73 -2.87
C GLY A 12 -8.63 1.67 -3.55
N LEU A 13 -8.63 1.72 -4.89
CA LEU A 13 -7.81 2.65 -5.67
C LEU A 13 -8.29 4.10 -5.51
N GLU A 14 -9.60 4.33 -5.59
CA GLU A 14 -10.20 5.66 -5.41
C GLU A 14 -10.05 6.17 -3.96
N VAL A 15 -10.15 5.28 -2.97
CA VAL A 15 -9.84 5.62 -1.56
C VAL A 15 -8.40 6.10 -1.41
N THR A 16 -7.47 5.43 -2.09
CA THR A 16 -6.05 5.79 -2.07
C THR A 16 -5.83 7.17 -2.67
N ARG A 17 -6.46 7.46 -3.82
CA ARG A 17 -6.40 8.78 -4.47
C ARG A 17 -6.86 9.90 -3.54
N ARG A 18 -7.91 9.68 -2.76
CA ARG A 18 -8.40 10.66 -1.77
C ARG A 18 -7.48 10.81 -0.56
N GLN A 19 -6.74 9.78 -0.16
CA GLN A 19 -5.76 9.92 0.93
C GLN A 19 -4.51 10.71 0.53
N GLN A 20 -4.16 10.77 -0.76
CA GLN A 20 -3.00 11.53 -1.21
C GLN A 20 -3.14 13.05 -1.03
N THR A 21 -4.36 13.57 -0.98
CA THR A 21 -4.62 15.00 -0.81
C THR A 21 -4.50 15.47 0.64
N LEU A 22 -4.26 14.55 1.59
CA LEU A 22 -4.07 14.87 3.00
C LEU A 22 -2.66 15.41 3.26
N SER A 23 -2.54 16.43 4.12
CA SER A 23 -1.27 17.10 4.44
C SER A 23 -0.18 16.18 4.99
N ARG A 24 -0.55 15.00 5.50
CA ARG A 24 0.39 13.96 5.95
C ARG A 24 0.08 12.65 5.24
N ARG A 25 0.82 12.38 4.16
CA ARG A 25 0.74 11.10 3.44
C ARG A 25 1.30 9.98 4.32
N LEU A 26 0.48 8.95 4.57
CA LEU A 26 0.93 7.69 5.16
C LEU A 26 1.29 6.73 4.02
N PRO A 27 2.30 5.86 4.19
CA PRO A 27 2.58 4.83 3.19
C PRO A 27 1.38 3.89 3.02
N ILE A 28 0.94 3.66 1.79
CA ILE A 28 -0.18 2.78 1.45
C ILE A 28 0.36 1.55 0.73
N VAL A 29 0.03 0.37 1.25
CA VAL A 29 0.42 -0.92 0.70
C VAL A 29 -0.84 -1.64 0.24
N ALA A 30 -0.93 -1.89 -1.06
CA ALA A 30 -2.04 -2.61 -1.66
C ALA A 30 -2.05 -4.09 -1.22
N MET A 31 -3.23 -4.65 -0.98
CA MET A 31 -3.46 -6.07 -0.77
C MET A 31 -4.37 -6.55 -1.90
N THR A 32 -3.85 -7.39 -2.79
CA THR A 32 -4.60 -7.88 -3.95
C THR A 32 -4.76 -9.40 -3.90
N ALA A 33 -5.93 -9.90 -4.29
CA ALA A 33 -6.16 -11.34 -4.46
C ALA A 33 -5.46 -11.91 -5.70
N ASN A 34 -5.09 -11.04 -6.64
CA ASN A 34 -4.62 -11.45 -7.95
C ASN A 34 -3.38 -10.65 -8.33
N ALA A 35 -2.27 -11.35 -8.57
CA ALA A 35 -1.02 -10.77 -9.07
C ALA A 35 -1.06 -10.54 -10.59
N LEU A 36 -2.26 -10.47 -11.17
CA LEU A 36 -2.43 -10.43 -12.62
C LEU A 36 -1.80 -9.14 -13.16
N SER A 37 -1.03 -9.30 -14.23
CA SER A 37 -0.32 -8.23 -14.94
C SER A 37 -1.24 -7.02 -15.18
N GLY A 38 -0.81 -5.85 -14.71
CA GLY A 38 -1.55 -4.58 -14.76
C GLY A 38 -2.06 -4.09 -13.41
N CYS A 39 -2.20 -4.97 -12.40
CA CYS A 39 -2.58 -4.54 -11.05
C CYS A 39 -1.45 -3.71 -10.38
N GLU A 40 -0.19 -4.04 -10.66
CA GLU A 40 0.97 -3.28 -10.17
C GLU A 40 1.03 -1.87 -10.77
N GLU A 41 0.84 -1.75 -12.08
CA GLU A 41 0.80 -0.47 -12.80
C GLU A 41 -0.31 0.42 -12.26
N GLN A 42 -1.52 -0.14 -12.08
CA GLN A 42 -2.64 0.57 -11.46
C GLN A 42 -2.31 0.99 -10.02
N CYS A 43 -1.73 0.12 -9.19
CA CYS A 43 -1.36 0.51 -7.83
C CYS A 43 -0.38 1.71 -7.81
N VAL A 44 0.57 1.73 -8.74
CA VAL A 44 1.54 2.83 -8.89
C VAL A 44 0.86 4.12 -9.41
N GLU A 45 -0.01 4.03 -10.41
CA GLU A 45 -0.74 5.19 -10.95
C GLU A 45 -1.63 5.87 -9.90
N TYR A 46 -2.28 5.08 -9.05
CA TYR A 46 -3.08 5.59 -7.93
C TYR A 46 -2.22 5.94 -6.70
N GLY A 47 -0.88 5.91 -6.87
CA GLY A 47 0.19 6.27 -5.93
C GLY A 47 0.16 5.53 -4.60
N MET A 48 -0.05 4.21 -4.68
CA MET A 48 0.34 3.28 -3.63
C MET A 48 1.86 3.10 -3.63
N ASP A 49 2.43 2.86 -2.45
CA ASP A 49 3.88 2.78 -2.26
C ASP A 49 4.43 1.36 -2.41
N SER A 50 3.56 0.35 -2.27
CA SER A 50 3.90 -1.07 -2.43
C SER A 50 2.61 -1.90 -2.56
N PHE A 51 2.76 -3.19 -2.85
CA PHE A 51 1.65 -4.13 -2.90
C PHE A 51 2.07 -5.49 -2.32
N VAL A 52 1.10 -6.28 -1.89
CA VAL A 52 1.27 -7.66 -1.44
C VAL A 52 0.12 -8.53 -1.95
N THR A 53 0.46 -9.72 -2.43
CA THR A 53 -0.51 -10.67 -2.97
C THR A 53 -1.03 -11.60 -1.88
N LYS A 54 -2.35 -11.81 -1.86
CA LYS A 54 -3.00 -12.82 -1.02
C LYS A 54 -2.68 -14.22 -1.58
N PRO A 55 -2.53 -15.26 -0.73
CA PRO A 55 -2.60 -15.20 0.72
C PRO A 55 -1.41 -14.44 1.34
N ILE A 56 -1.70 -13.62 2.34
CA ILE A 56 -0.70 -12.82 3.06
C ILE A 56 -0.10 -13.70 4.14
N THR A 57 1.21 -13.92 4.07
CA THR A 57 1.96 -14.63 5.11
C THR A 57 2.60 -13.63 6.05
N PHE A 58 2.87 -14.05 7.30
CA PHE A 58 3.55 -13.21 8.28
C PHE A 58 4.91 -12.70 7.77
N ARG A 59 5.66 -13.56 7.07
CA ARG A 59 6.93 -13.20 6.42
C ARG A 59 6.77 -12.07 5.39
N LYS A 60 5.76 -12.15 4.51
CA LYS A 60 5.48 -11.08 3.53
C LYS A 60 5.17 -9.76 4.24
N LEU A 61 4.36 -9.82 5.30
CA LEU A 61 4.00 -8.64 6.09
C LEU A 61 5.22 -8.01 6.79
N GLN A 62 6.06 -8.84 7.40
CA GLN A 62 7.30 -8.38 8.05
C GLN A 62 8.23 -7.67 7.08
N ASN A 63 8.44 -8.21 5.89
CA ASN A 63 9.29 -7.59 4.87
C ASN A 63 8.80 -6.18 4.50
N VAL A 64 7.50 -6.03 4.27
CA VAL A 64 6.90 -4.71 3.98
C VAL A 64 7.08 -3.76 5.16
N LEU A 65 6.77 -4.22 6.37
CA LEU A 65 6.90 -3.39 7.57
C LEU A 65 8.34 -2.92 7.79
N GLN A 66 9.34 -3.79 7.59
CA GLN A 66 10.75 -3.42 7.73
C GLN A 66 11.14 -2.29 6.77
N VAL A 67 10.71 -2.37 5.50
CA VAL A 67 11.00 -1.33 4.50
C VAL A 67 10.45 0.04 4.92
N PHE A 68 9.22 0.09 5.42
CA PHE A 68 8.56 1.37 5.75
C PHE A 68 8.86 1.88 7.16
N LEU A 69 9.14 1.00 8.13
CA LEU A 69 9.54 1.40 9.49
C LEU A 69 11.00 1.87 9.55
N ALA A 70 11.90 1.25 8.76
CA ALA A 70 13.28 1.73 8.66
C ALA A 70 13.36 3.18 8.16
N ARG A 71 12.44 3.58 7.26
CA ARG A 71 12.36 4.95 6.74
C ARG A 71 11.90 6.00 7.77
N ARG A 72 11.14 5.60 8.80
CA ARG A 72 10.69 6.52 9.87
C ARG A 72 11.76 6.79 10.94
N GLY A 73 12.74 5.90 11.10
CA GLY A 73 13.85 6.11 12.03
C GLY A 73 14.80 7.25 11.64
N GLN A 74 14.78 7.70 10.37
CA GLN A 74 15.67 8.75 9.86
C GLN A 74 14.99 10.13 9.70
N GLN A 75 13.68 10.24 9.90
CA GLN A 75 12.94 11.51 9.82
C GLN A 75 12.67 12.15 11.20
N SER A 76 13.37 11.66 12.23
CA SER A 76 13.29 12.15 13.60
C SER A 76 14.64 12.74 14.02
N SER A 77 15.18 13.66 13.23
CA SER A 77 16.19 14.60 13.72
C SER A 77 15.63 16.01 13.57
N PRO A 78 15.62 16.82 14.65
CA PRO A 78 15.13 18.19 14.64
C PRO A 78 15.98 19.13 13.77
#